data_AF-A7GMF8-F1
#
_entry.id   AF-A7GMF8-F1
#
_cell.length_a   1.000
_cell.length_b   1.000
_cell.length_c   1.000
_cell.angle_alpha   90.00
_cell.angle_beta   90.00
_cell.angle_gamma   90.00
#
_symmetry.space_group_name_H-M   'P 1'
#
loop_
_entity.id
_entity.type
_entity.pdbx_description
1 polymer ?
#
loop_
_entity_poly.entity_id
_entity_poly.type
_entity_poly.pdbx_seq_one_letter_code
_entity_poly.pdbx_strand_id
1 'polypeptide(L)'
;MSKMIFNERQRKQLEKNENVVKVSERSIRYCPDFKVRAVKENQQGKGPNQIFLENGFDLEMIGEKKPNQCLKRWRKTYEQFGEE
;
A
#
# COMPACT_ATOMS: atom_id res chain seq x y z
N MET A 1 -19.28 -8.06 2.02
CA MET A 1 -17.82 -7.80 2.13
C MET A 1 -17.08 -8.92 1.42
N SER A 2 -16.76 -8.76 0.13
CA SER A 2 -15.97 -9.74 -0.60
C SER A 2 -14.53 -9.72 -0.12
N LYS A 3 -14.10 -10.81 0.51
CA LYS A 3 -12.71 -11.00 0.97
C LYS A 3 -11.85 -11.23 -0.27
N MET A 4 -11.22 -10.17 -0.80
CA MET A 4 -10.16 -10.34 -1.80
C MET A 4 -9.05 -11.17 -1.17
N ILE A 5 -8.78 -12.34 -1.75
CA ILE A 5 -7.70 -13.24 -1.37
C ILE A 5 -6.61 -13.10 -2.42
N PHE A 6 -5.38 -12.82 -1.97
CA PHE A 6 -4.22 -12.77 -2.85
C PHE A 6 -3.79 -14.19 -3.20
N ASN A 7 -3.71 -14.48 -4.49
CA ASN A 7 -3.18 -15.76 -4.98
C ASN A 7 -1.68 -15.88 -4.68
N GLU A 8 -1.14 -17.10 -4.69
CA GLU A 8 0.29 -17.33 -4.44
C GLU A 8 1.19 -16.52 -5.38
N ARG A 9 0.85 -16.46 -6.67
CA ARG A 9 1.57 -15.64 -7.65
C ARG A 9 1.56 -14.17 -7.26
N GLN A 10 0.41 -13.68 -6.78
CA GLN A 10 0.29 -12.30 -6.36
C GLN A 10 1.13 -12.00 -5.12
N ARG A 11 1.10 -12.91 -4.13
CA ARG A 11 1.93 -12.79 -2.93
C ARG A 11 3.41 -12.77 -3.27
N LYS A 12 3.89 -13.71 -4.08
CA LYS A 12 5.28 -13.77 -4.52
C LYS A 12 5.75 -12.52 -5.26
N GLN A 13 4.91 -11.91 -6.09
CA GLN A 13 5.26 -10.67 -6.78
C GLN A 13 5.32 -9.47 -5.81
N LEU A 14 4.38 -9.38 -4.88
CA LEU A 14 4.39 -8.31 -3.87
C LEU A 14 5.54 -8.49 -2.86
N GLU A 15 5.87 -9.72 -2.47
CA GLU A 15 7.00 -10.04 -1.59
C GLU A 15 8.37 -9.76 -2.23
N LYS A 16 8.45 -9.67 -3.57
CA LYS A 16 9.67 -9.21 -4.26
C LYS A 16 9.93 -7.72 -4.09
N ASN A 17 8.92 -6.94 -3.68
CA ASN A 17 9.06 -5.50 -3.53
C ASN A 17 9.62 -5.18 -2.13
N GLU A 18 10.70 -4.40 -2.07
CA GLU A 18 11.35 -3.96 -0.82
C GLU A 18 10.42 -3.15 0.10
N ASN A 19 9.38 -2.54 -0.46
CA ASN A 19 8.40 -1.77 0.29
C ASN A 19 7.38 -2.66 1.04
N VAL A 20 7.46 -3.98 0.85
CA VAL A 20 6.59 -4.99 1.48
C VAL A 20 7.39 -5.80 2.48
N VAL A 21 6.94 -5.79 3.74
CA VAL A 21 7.50 -6.62 4.80
C VAL A 21 7.06 -8.07 4.66
N LYS A 22 5.76 -8.28 4.41
CA LYS A 22 5.16 -9.62 4.28
C LYS A 22 3.81 -9.54 3.61
N VAL A 23 3.44 -10.57 2.84
CA VAL A 23 2.09 -10.69 2.29
C VAL A 23 1.40 -11.92 2.85
N SER A 24 0.26 -11.68 3.49
CA SER A 24 -0.70 -12.71 3.87
C SER A 24 -1.77 -12.84 2.80
N GLU A 25 -2.51 -13.95 2.82
CA GLU A 25 -3.60 -14.21 1.88
C GLU A 25 -4.65 -13.10 1.83
N ARG A 26 -4.82 -12.33 2.91
CA ARG A 26 -5.86 -11.30 3.03
C ARG A 26 -5.33 -9.89 3.27
N SER A 27 -4.02 -9.74 3.47
CA SER A 27 -3.44 -8.45 3.86
C SER A 27 -1.97 -8.34 3.44
N ILE A 28 -1.57 -7.13 3.05
CA ILE A 28 -0.19 -6.79 2.75
C ILE A 28 0.35 -5.98 3.94
N ARG A 29 1.46 -6.44 4.50
CA ARG A 29 2.19 -5.71 5.53
C ARG A 29 3.25 -4.86 4.84
N TYR A 30 2.97 -3.56 4.76
CA TYR A 30 3.88 -2.59 4.16
C TYR A 30 4.92 -2.11 5.17
N CYS A 31 6.10 -1.75 4.66
CA CYS A 31 7.14 -1.11 5.47
C CYS A 31 6.59 0.18 6.10
N PRO A 32 6.87 0.43 7.40
CA PRO A 32 6.44 1.67 8.06
C PRO A 32 6.99 2.90 7.33
N ASP A 33 8.24 2.84 6.90
CA ASP A 33 8.90 3.88 6.13
C ASP A 33 8.18 4.19 4.80
N PHE A 34 7.73 3.15 4.08
CA PHE A 34 6.91 3.31 2.87
C PHE A 34 5.56 3.98 3.16
N LYS A 35 4.90 3.65 4.28
CA LYS A 35 3.62 4.30 4.64
C LYS A 35 3.81 5.81 4.83
N VAL A 36 4.87 6.21 5.53
CA VAL A 36 5.18 7.63 5.76
C VAL A 36 5.53 8.31 4.44
N ARG A 37 6.39 7.70 3.63
CA ARG A 37 6.71 8.20 2.27
C ARG A 37 5.47 8.38 1.42
N ALA A 38 4.58 7.38 1.38
CA ALA A 38 3.35 7.43 0.61
C ALA A 38 2.41 8.56 1.09
N VAL A 39 2.27 8.76 2.40
CA VAL A 39 1.47 9.88 2.94
C VAL A 39 2.09 11.23 2.57
N LYS A 40 3.42 11.39 2.69
CA LYS A 40 4.13 12.62 2.31
C LYS A 40 3.99 12.91 0.82
N GLU A 41 4.17 11.92 -0.05
CA GLU A 41 3.95 12.02 -1.50
C GLU A 41 2.50 12.42 -1.83
N ASN A 42 1.53 11.87 -1.11
CA ASN A 42 0.13 12.24 -1.30
C ASN A 42 -0.16 13.68 -0.83
N GLN A 43 0.49 14.17 0.23
CA GLN A 43 0.41 15.57 0.64
C GLN A 43 1.05 16.52 -0.37
N GLN A 44 2.07 16.07 -1.11
CA GLN A 44 2.66 16.79 -2.24
C GLN A 44 1.74 16.84 -3.48
N GLY A 45 0.58 16.20 -3.45
CA GLY A 45 -0.40 16.19 -4.54
C GLY A 45 -0.32 14.96 -5.46
N LYS A 46 0.56 13.99 -5.19
CA LYS A 46 0.60 12.75 -5.98
C LYS A 46 -0.62 11.87 -5.68
N GLY A 47 -1.14 11.25 -6.73
CA GLY A 47 -2.23 10.30 -6.62
C GLY A 47 -1.79 8.98 -5.97
N PRO A 48 -2.66 8.31 -5.20
CA PRO A 48 -2.36 7.02 -4.58
C PRO A 48 -1.92 5.96 -5.60
N ASN A 49 -2.56 5.94 -6.77
CA ASN A 49 -2.23 5.00 -7.83
C ASN A 49 -0.80 5.23 -8.35
N GLN A 50 -0.43 6.50 -8.52
CA GLN A 50 0.89 6.88 -9.00
C GLN A 50 1.98 6.51 -7.99
N ILE A 51 1.77 6.80 -6.70
CA ILE A 51 2.72 6.44 -5.63
C ILE A 51 3.00 4.94 -5.62
N PHE A 52 1.94 4.13 -5.68
CA PHE A 52 2.09 2.67 -5.70
C PHE A 52 2.80 2.21 -6.97
N LEU A 53 2.44 2.75 -8.15
CA LEU A 53 3.09 2.41 -9.42
C LEU A 53 4.59 2.78 -9.43
N GLU A 54 4.95 3.98 -8.97
CA GLU A 54 6.34 4.46 -8.86
C GLU A 54 7.16 3.60 -7.89
N ASN A 55 6.53 3.03 -6.86
CA ASN A 55 7.16 2.15 -5.90
C ASN A 55 7.11 0.66 -6.33
N GLY A 56 6.79 0.37 -7.59
CA GLY A 56 6.82 -0.99 -8.13
C GLY A 56 5.64 -1.87 -7.71
N PHE A 57 4.50 -1.26 -7.38
CA PHE A 57 3.24 -1.97 -7.17
C PHE A 57 2.38 -1.94 -8.42
N ASP A 58 1.82 -3.10 -8.74
CA ASP A 58 1.02 -3.28 -9.94
C ASP A 58 -0.46 -3.01 -9.64
N LEU A 59 -1.01 -1.90 -10.14
CA LEU A 59 -2.34 -1.43 -9.77
C LEU A 59 -3.46 -2.40 -10.20
N GLU A 60 -3.28 -3.09 -11.32
CA GLU A 60 -4.22 -4.12 -11.77
C GLU A 60 -4.24 -5.31 -10.81
N MET A 61 -3.09 -5.63 -10.23
CA MET A 61 -2.89 -6.76 -9.34
C MET A 61 -3.48 -6.53 -7.94
N ILE A 62 -3.27 -5.34 -7.35
CA ILE A 62 -3.84 -4.99 -6.03
C ILE A 62 -5.25 -4.39 -6.13
N GLY A 63 -5.62 -3.91 -7.31
CA GLY A 63 -6.86 -3.21 -7.62
C GLY A 63 -6.76 -1.70 -7.41
N GLU A 64 -7.24 -0.92 -8.37
CA GLU A 64 -7.21 0.56 -8.38
C GLU A 64 -7.76 1.24 -7.12
N LYS A 65 -8.72 0.61 -6.42
CA LYS A 65 -9.35 1.17 -5.20
C LYS A 65 -8.52 0.90 -3.95
N LYS A 66 -7.60 -0.07 -3.98
CA LYS A 66 -6.79 -0.48 -2.83
C LYS A 66 -5.81 0.61 -2.39
N PRO A 67 -4.99 1.18 -3.30
CA PRO A 67 -4.09 2.28 -2.97
C PRO A 67 -4.82 3.43 -2.28
N ASN A 68 -5.95 3.85 -2.84
CA ASN A 68 -6.81 4.89 -2.27
C ASN A 68 -7.25 4.57 -0.83
N GLN A 69 -7.77 3.36 -0.58
CA GLN A 69 -8.20 2.95 0.75
C GLN A 69 -7.03 2.83 1.75
N CYS A 70 -5.88 2.32 1.30
CA CYS A 70 -4.66 2.22 2.10
C CYS A 70 -4.17 3.61 2.51
N LEU A 71 -4.03 4.52 1.55
CA LEU A 71 -3.57 5.89 1.79
C LEU A 71 -4.52 6.66 2.70
N LYS A 72 -5.84 6.54 2.51
CA LYS A 72 -6.83 7.14 3.40
C LYS A 72 -6.67 6.66 4.85
N ARG A 73 -6.42 5.36 5.05
CA ARG A 73 -6.17 4.79 6.39
C ARG A 73 -4.84 5.27 6.98
N TRP A 74 -3.77 5.27 6.19
CA TRP A 74 -2.45 5.70 6.67
C TRP A 74 -2.42 7.18 7.01
N ARG A 75 -3.04 8.02 6.19
CA ARG A 75 -3.20 9.45 6.47
C ARG A 75 -3.95 9.69 7.78
N LYS A 76 -5.08 9.01 7.99
CA LYS A 76 -5.83 9.09 9.25
C LYS A 76 -5.02 8.56 10.46
N THR A 77 -4.16 7.56 10.25
CA THR A 77 -3.31 7.02 11.31
C THR A 77 -2.19 8.01 11.64
N TYR A 78 -1.56 8.58 10.63
CA TYR A 78 -0.53 9.61 10.74
C TYR A 78 -1.07 10.88 11.43
N GLU A 79 -2.29 11.31 11.09
CA GLU A 79 -2.94 12.46 11.74
C GLU A 79 -3.34 12.19 13.19
N GLN A 80 -3.68 10.94 13.56
CA GLN A 80 -4.11 10.60 14.92
C GLN A 80 -2.96 10.24 15.87
N PHE A 81 -1.92 9.56 15.37
CA PHE A 81 -0.84 9.01 16.20
C PHE A 81 0.51 9.69 15.95
N GLY A 82 0.67 10.51 14.91
CA GLY A 82 1.97 11.11 14.55
C GLY A 82 2.97 10.09 13.98
N GLU A 83 4.26 10.50 13.94
CA GLU A 83 5.40 9.63 13.60
C GLU A 83 5.78 8.77 14.83
N GLU A 84 5.09 7.66 15.07
CA GLU A 84 5.56 6.57 15.96
C GLU A 84 6.02 5.34 15.16
#